data_AF-A0A7Y7TP85-F1
#
_entry.id   AF-A0A7Y7TP85-F1
#
_cell.length_a   1.000
_cell.length_b   1.000
_cell.length_c   1.000
_cell.angle_alpha   90.00
_cell.angle_beta   90.00
_cell.angle_gamma   90.00
#
_symmetry.space_group_name_H-M   'P 1'
#
loop_
_entity.id
_entity.type
_entity.pdbx_description
1 polymer ?
#
loop_
_entity_poly.entity_id
_entity_poly.type
_entity_poly.pdbx_seq_one_letter_code
_entity_poly.pdbx_strand_id
1 'polypeptide(L)' 'MKQVILDGAAYNFPIGKILCIGRNYADHIKELGNETPDAPILFMKPASSVIDDGGT' A
#
# COMPACT_ATOMS: atom_id res chain seq x y z
N MET A 1 18.77 -0.60 -0.72
CA MET A 1 17.49 -1.35 -0.61
C MET A 1 16.66 -0.65 0.46
N LYS A 2 15.40 -0.28 0.16
CA LYS A 2 14.52 0.41 1.12
C LYS A 2 14.13 -0.53 2.26
N GLN A 3 13.93 0.00 3.46
CA GLN A 3 13.68 -0.76 4.68
C GLN A 3 12.49 -0.17 5.45
N VAL A 4 11.79 -0.99 6.22
CA VAL A 4 10.80 -0.55 7.20
C VAL A 4 11.42 -0.65 8.59
N ILE A 5 11.24 0.40 9.37
CA ILE A 5 11.56 0.47 10.79
C ILE A 5 10.25 0.22 11.54
N LEU A 6 10.26 -0.76 12.45
CA LEU A 6 9.10 -1.09 13.29
C LEU A 6 9.43 -0.71 14.73
N ASP A 7 8.50 -0.02 15.40
CA ASP A 7 8.69 0.40 16.79
C ASP A 7 8.93 -0.81 17.70
N GLY A 8 10.04 -0.76 18.45
CA GLY A 8 10.46 -1.82 19.35
C GLY A 8 11.10 -3.04 18.68
N ALA A 9 11.31 -3.04 17.37
CA ALA A 9 12.02 -4.12 16.69
C ALA A 9 13.54 -4.02 16.86
N ALA A 10 14.20 -5.16 17.07
CA ALA A 10 15.66 -5.25 17.17
C ALA A 10 16.38 -5.08 15.81
N TYR A 11 15.65 -5.20 14.70
CA TYR A 11 16.19 -5.17 13.34
C TYR A 11 15.23 -4.47 12.38
N ASN A 12 15.80 -3.89 11.32
CA ASN A 12 15.06 -3.34 10.20
C ASN A 12 14.76 -4.43 9.16
N PHE A 13 13.65 -4.29 8.44
CA PHE A 13 13.21 -5.28 7.45
C PHE A 13 13.36 -4.73 6.02
N PRO A 14 13.97 -5.47 5.08
CA PRO A 14 14.02 -5.06 3.68
C PRO A 14 12.64 -5.09 3.04
N ILE A 15 12.32 -4.08 2.23
CA ILE A 15 11.06 -4.04 1.49
C ILE A 15 11.21 -4.87 0.22
N GLY A 16 10.41 -5.94 0.11
CA GLY A 16 10.32 -6.77 -1.10
C GLY A 16 9.33 -6.19 -2.12
N LYS A 17 8.04 -6.23 -1.78
CA LYS A 17 6.93 -5.74 -2.61
C LYS A 17 5.82 -5.17 -1.74
N ILE A 18 5.03 -4.27 -2.29
CA ILE A 18 3.87 -3.67 -1.61
C ILE A 18 2.63 -4.17 -2.34
N LEU A 19 1.80 -4.98 -1.67
CA LEU A 19 0.52 -5.42 -2.21
C LEU A 19 -0.57 -4.46 -1.75
N CYS A 20 -1.44 -4.08 -2.68
CA CYS A 20 -2.48 -3.08 -2.46
C CYS A 20 -3.83 -3.63 -2.89
N ILE A 21 -4.89 -3.18 -2.21
CA ILE A 21 -6.28 -3.50 -2.54
C ILE A 21 -6.96 -2.21 -3.03
N GLY A 22 -7.44 -2.22 -4.26
CA GLY A 22 -8.23 -1.14 -4.82
C GLY A 22 -9.68 -1.23 -4.33
N ARG A 23 -10.34 -0.06 -4.20
CA ARG A 23 -11.78 0.01 -3.91
C ARG A 23 -12.21 -0.73 -2.63
N ASN A 24 -11.41 -0.62 -1.56
CA ASN A 24 -11.68 -1.33 -0.30
C ASN A 24 -12.60 -0.58 0.69
N TYR A 25 -13.19 0.55 0.26
CA TYR A 25 -14.10 1.38 1.07
C TYR A 25 -15.31 1.79 0.22
N ALA A 26 -16.52 1.61 0.75
CA ALA A 26 -17.77 1.86 0.02
C ALA A 26 -17.92 3.32 -0.43
N ASP A 27 -17.52 4.28 0.41
CA ASP A 27 -17.63 5.70 0.06
C ASP A 27 -16.60 6.11 -1.00
N HIS A 28 -15.39 5.55 -0.96
CA HIS A 28 -14.38 5.73 -2.01
C HIS A 28 -14.80 5.10 -3.35
N ILE A 29 -15.57 4.00 -3.34
CA ILE A 29 -16.19 3.46 -4.55
C ILE A 29 -17.20 4.46 -5.13
N LYS A 30 -18.10 4.97 -4.28
CA LYS A 30 -19.17 5.90 -4.68
C LYS A 30 -18.65 7.24 -5.19
N GLU A 31 -17.64 7.84 -4.56
CA GLU A 31 -17.13 9.16 -4.95
C GLU A 31 -16.57 9.17 -6.38
N LEU A 32 -16.04 8.03 -6.83
CA LEU A 32 -15.50 7.84 -8.18
C LEU A 32 -16.53 7.27 -9.17
N GLY A 33 -17.80 7.12 -8.78
CA GLY A 33 -18.86 6.56 -9.63
C GLY A 33 -18.61 5.12 -10.07
N ASN A 34 -17.85 4.36 -9.27
CA ASN A 34 -17.50 2.98 -9.59
C ASN A 34 -18.54 1.99 -9.06
N GLU A 35 -18.63 0.83 -9.70
CA GLU A 35 -19.35 -0.32 -9.16
C GLU A 35 -18.53 -1.02 -8.06
N THR A 36 -19.22 -1.58 -7.07
CA THR A 36 -18.62 -2.43 -6.03
C THR A 36 -18.11 -3.70 -6.69
N PRO A 37 -16.82 -4.05 -6.53
CA PRO A 37 -16.29 -5.24 -7.15
C PRO A 37 -16.73 -6.51 -6.41
N ASP A 38 -17.05 -7.56 -7.16
CA ASP A 38 -17.44 -8.88 -6.59
C ASP A 38 -16.26 -9.64 -5.95
N ALA A 39 -15.03 -9.22 -6.23
CA ALA A 39 -13.80 -9.77 -5.67
C ALA A 39 -12.74 -8.67 -5.46
N PRO A 40 -11.73 -8.88 -4.59
CA PRO A 40 -10.70 -7.87 -4.34
C PRO A 40 -9.90 -7.51 -5.60
N ILE A 41 -9.78 -6.21 -5.86
CA ILE A 41 -8.89 -5.70 -6.91
C ILE A 41 -7.48 -5.62 -6.33
N LEU A 42 -6.59 -6.53 -6.75
CA LEU A 42 -5.21 -6.56 -6.29
C LEU A 42 -4.26 -5.89 -7.27
N PHE A 43 -3.33 -5.10 -6.75
CA PHE A 43 -2.21 -4.55 -7.51
C PHE A 43 -0.95 -4.46 -6.65
N MET A 44 0.19 -4.14 -7.28
CA MET A 44 1.49 -4.09 -6.62
C MET A 44 2.20 -2.77 -6.90
N LYS A 45 2.90 -2.25 -5.89
CA LYS A 45 3.93 -1.21 -6.06
C LYS A 45 5.33 -1.78 -5.79
N PRO A 46 6.35 -1.35 -6.56
CA PRO A 46 7.72 -1.80 -6.36
C PRO A 46 8.32 -1.16 -5.10
N ALA A 47 9.31 -1.82 -4.48
CA ALA A 47 10.04 -1.25 -3.33
C ALA A 47 10.71 0.10 -3.64
N SER A 48 11.01 0.39 -4.91
CA SER A 48 11.58 1.66 -5.36
C SER A 48 10.62 2.84 -5.23
N SER A 49 9.31 2.63 -5.12
CA SER A 49 8.33 3.72 -4.96
C SER A 49 8.15 4.18 -3.51
N VAL A 50 8.93 3.65 -2.56
CA VAL A 50 8.84 4.02 -1.14
C VAL A 50 9.72 5.22 -0.84
N ILE A 51 9.10 6.22 -0.25
CA ILE A 51 9.75 7.37 0.38
C ILE A 51 9.40 7.39 1.86
N ASP A 52 10.24 8.01 2.67
CA ASP A 52 9.98 8.19 4.10
C ASP A 52 8.90 9.26 4.29
N ASP A 53 8.26 9.28 5.46
CA ASP A 53 7.24 10.29 5.78
C ASP A 53 7.83 11.72 5.66
N GLY A 54 7.09 12.59 4.97
CA GLY A 54 7.56 13.95 4.62
C GLY A 54 8.64 14.01 3.54
N GLY A 55 9.03 12.89 2.92
CA GLY A 55 9.92 12.85 1.77
C GLY A 55 9.27 13.42 0.50
N THR A 56 10.10 13.80 -0.49
CA THR A 56 9.68 14.26 -1.82
C THR A 56 10.26 13.37 -2.92
#